data_AF-X1LRT5-F1
#
_entry.id   AF-X1LRT5-F1
#
_cell.length_a   1.000
_cell.length_b   1.000
_cell.length_c   1.000
_cell.angle_alpha   90.00
_cell.angle_beta   90.00
_cell.angle_gamma   90.00
#
_symmetry.space_group_name_H-M   'P 1'
#
loop_
_entity.id
_entity.type
_entity.pdbx_description
1 polymer ?
#
loop_
_entity_poly.entity_id
_entity_poly.type
_entity_poly.pdbx_seq_one_letter_code
_entity_poly.pdbx_strand_id
1 'polypeptide(L)' 'RFTPEEAEFLSKIPFLPHTAEELSEKVGIPVVKLTEKLDVFAQKGMIFRVEGRSAIRYSLPDSLFLFYRSIGWAGLDDE' A
#
# COMPACT_ATOMS: atom_id res chain seq x y z
N ARG A 1 -5.68 -11.75 2.47
CA ARG A 1 -5.48 -11.57 3.94
C ARG A 1 -4.12 -10.95 4.12
N PHE A 2 -4.02 -9.87 4.92
CA PHE A 2 -2.74 -9.24 5.26
C PHE A 2 -2.06 -10.09 6.34
N THR A 3 -0.77 -10.35 6.21
CA THR A 3 0.01 -10.82 7.37
C THR A 3 0.22 -9.65 8.34
N PRO A 4 0.45 -9.92 9.64
CA PRO A 4 0.75 -8.86 10.61
C PRO A 4 1.94 -8.00 10.19
N GLU A 5 2.97 -8.60 9.57
CA GLU A 5 4.14 -7.89 9.04
C GLU A 5 3.79 -6.98 7.85
N GLU A 6 2.88 -7.42 6.97
CA GLU A 6 2.39 -6.61 5.86
C GLU A 6 1.54 -5.43 6.38
N ALA A 7 0.70 -5.65 7.39
CA ALA A 7 -0.13 -4.62 8.01
C ALA A 7 0.72 -3.56 8.73
N GLU A 8 1.74 -3.96 9.50
CA GLU A 8 2.65 -3.02 10.17
C GLU A 8 3.46 -2.20 9.16
N PHE A 9 3.83 -2.80 8.03
CA PHE A 9 4.50 -2.05 6.96
C PHE A 9 3.56 -1.02 6.33
N LEU A 10 2.33 -1.42 5.98
CA LEU A 10 1.36 -0.54 5.32
C LEU A 10 0.87 0.59 6.23
N SER A 11 0.85 0.40 7.55
CA SER A 11 0.50 1.47 8.50
C SER A 11 1.52 2.62 8.52
N LYS A 12 2.76 2.37 8.09
CA LYS A 12 3.82 3.37 7.95
C LYS A 12 3.75 4.13 6.62
N ILE A 13 2.94 3.67 5.67
CA ILE A 13 2.79 4.32 4.37
C ILE A 13 1.77 5.46 4.46
N PRO A 14 2.10 6.68 4.00
CA PRO A 14 1.16 7.78 3.97
C PRO A 14 -0.02 7.49 3.04
N PHE A 15 -1.19 8.03 3.41
CA PHE A 15 -2.42 7.88 2.62
C PHE A 15 -2.35 8.54 1.24
N LEU A 16 -1.60 9.64 1.13
CA LEU A 16 -1.43 10.39 -0.11
C LEU A 16 -0.41 9.71 -1.03
N PRO A 17 -0.51 9.89 -2.36
CA PRO A 17 0.47 9.34 -3.30
C PRO A 17 1.84 9.97 -3.13
N HIS A 18 2.86 9.15 -2.87
CA HIS A 18 4.26 9.57 -2.74
C HIS A 18 5.15 8.77 -3.70
N THR A 19 6.31 9.31 -4.07
CA THR A 19 7.31 8.56 -4.84
C THR A 19 8.01 7.52 -3.97
N ALA A 20 8.64 6.53 -4.60
CA ALA A 20 9.43 5.54 -3.87
C ALA A 20 10.61 6.19 -3.12
N GLU A 21 11.15 7.30 -3.61
CA GLU A 21 12.21 8.07 -2.97
C GLU A 21 11.71 8.71 -1.67
N GLU A 22 10.58 9.41 -1.71
CA GLU A 22 9.97 10.03 -0.53
C GLU A 22 9.59 8.98 0.53
N LEU A 23 9.09 7.82 0.10
CA LEU A 23 8.76 6.71 1.00
C LEU A 23 10.02 6.05 1.59
N SER A 24 11.10 5.94 0.80
CA SER A 24 12.40 5.43 1.23
C SER A 24 12.96 6.26 2.38
N GLU A 25 12.88 7.58 2.28
CA GLU A 25 13.32 8.50 3.33
C GLU A 25 12.49 8.37 4.62
N LYS A 26 11.16 8.20 4.49
CA LYS A 26 10.27 8.08 5.66
C LYS A 26 10.40 6.75 6.39
N VAL A 27 10.51 5.65 5.66
CA VAL A 27 10.49 4.29 6.21
C VAL A 27 11.92 3.79 6.51
N GLY A 28 12.95 4.46 5.99
CA GLY A 28 14.36 4.09 6.20
C GLY A 28 14.78 2.83 5.45
N ILE A 29 14.05 2.46 4.40
CA ILE A 29 14.33 1.27 3.56
C ILE A 29 14.90 1.75 2.23
N PRO A 30 15.97 1.13 1.70
CA PRO A 30 16.52 1.50 0.40
C PRO A 30 15.47 1.51 -0.71
N VAL A 31 15.45 2.58 -1.52
CA VAL A 31 14.48 2.78 -2.60
C VAL A 31 14.29 1.57 -3.53
N VAL A 32 15.36 0.85 -3.86
CA VAL A 32 15.29 -0.34 -4.73
C VAL A 32 14.47 -1.44 -4.07
N LYS A 33 14.82 -1.80 -2.82
CA LYS A 33 14.09 -2.82 -2.04
C LYS A 33 12.65 -2.40 -1.76
N LEU A 34 12.44 -1.11 -1.51
CA LEU A 34 11.12 -0.58 -1.26
C LEU A 34 10.26 -0.68 -2.52
N THR A 35 10.81 -0.31 -3.68
CA THR A 35 10.10 -0.39 -4.96
C THR A 35 9.70 -1.82 -5.30
N GLU A 36 10.60 -2.79 -5.13
CA GLU A 36 10.27 -4.21 -5.34
C GLU A 36 9.13 -4.67 -4.43
N LYS A 37 9.19 -4.30 -3.14
CA LYS A 37 8.14 -4.66 -2.17
C LYS A 37 6.80 -3.99 -2.50
N LEU A 38 6.83 -2.73 -2.90
CA LEU A 38 5.63 -1.99 -3.30
C LEU A 38 5.04 -2.53 -4.61
N ASP A 39 5.87 -2.97 -5.55
CA ASP A 39 5.39 -3.59 -6.80
C ASP A 39 4.66 -4.90 -6.53
N VAL A 40 5.21 -5.75 -5.65
CA VAL A 40 4.55 -6.98 -5.18
C VAL A 40 3.20 -6.65 -4.54
N PHE A 41 3.13 -5.63 -3.69
CA PHE A 41 1.86 -5.23 -3.06
C PHE A 41 0.88 -4.61 -4.06
N ALA A 42 1.36 -3.92 -5.09
CA ALA A 42 0.53 -3.41 -6.17
C ALA A 42 -0.07 -4.56 -7.00
N GLN A 43 0.72 -5.60 -7.31
CA GLN A 43 0.24 -6.82 -7.97
C GLN A 43 -0.80 -7.56 -7.11
N LYS A 44 -0.64 -7.56 -5.78
CA LYS A 44 -1.64 -8.10 -4.84
C LYS A 44 -2.89 -7.21 -4.68
N GLY A 45 -2.88 -5.99 -5.22
CA GLY A 45 -3.96 -5.01 -5.08
C GLY A 45 -4.08 -4.39 -3.69
N MET A 46 -2.99 -4.37 -2.93
CA MET A 46 -2.91 -3.81 -1.57
C MET A 46 -2.54 -2.32 -1.57
N ILE A 47 -1.91 -1.84 -2.64
CA ILE A 47 -1.57 -0.42 -2.90
C ILE A 47 -1.75 -0.13 -4.37
N PHE A 48 -2.00 1.13 -4.70
CA PHE A 48 -2.06 1.58 -6.09
C PHE A 48 -0.72 2.13 -6.52
N ARG A 49 -0.26 1.64 -7.67
CA ARG A 49 0.83 2.23 -8.44
C ARG A 49 0.23 3.15 -9.50
N VAL A 50 0.48 4.44 -9.38
CA VAL A 50 0.00 5.47 -10.30
C VAL A 50 1.17 5.96 -11.13
N GLU A 51 1.15 5.66 -12.41
CA GLU A 51 2.14 6.15 -13.37
C GLU A 51 1.73 7.53 -13.86
N GLY A 52 2.36 8.56 -13.30
CA GLY A 52 2.24 9.93 -13.78
C GLY A 52 3.23 10.22 -14.90
N ARG A 53 2.98 11.30 -15.66
CA ARG A 53 3.85 11.75 -16.75
C ARG A 53 5.30 12.08 -16.34
N SER A 54 5.50 12.39 -15.05
CA SER A 54 6.79 12.82 -14.50
C SER A 54 7.37 11.86 -13.46
N ALA A 55 6.54 11.01 -12.85
CA ALA A 55 6.97 10.14 -11.76
C ALA A 55 5.94 9.03 -11.50
N ILE A 56 6.45 7.90 -11.03
CA ILE A 56 5.65 6.80 -10.47
C ILE A 56 5.38 7.11 -9.01
N ARG A 57 4.11 7.05 -8.61
CA ARG A 57 3.69 7.26 -7.21
C ARG A 57 2.97 6.03 -6.68
N TYR A 58 3.11 5.79 -5.40
CA TYR A 58 2.44 4.74 -4.67
C TYR A 58 1.50 5.35 -3.63
N SER A 59 0.28 4.82 -3.54
CA SER A 59 -0.70 5.23 -2.53
C SER A 59 -1.43 4.04 -1.96
N LEU A 60 -1.90 4.18 -0.73
CA LEU A 60 -2.90 3.25 -0.19
C LEU A 60 -4.19 3.31 -1.02
N PRO A 61 -4.96 2.21 -1.08
CA PRO A 61 -6.29 2.23 -1.64
C PRO A 61 -7.13 3.27 -0.89
N ASP A 62 -7.82 4.12 -1.64
CA ASP A 62 -8.76 5.06 -1.03
C ASP A 62 -9.77 4.29 -0.17
N SER A 63 -10.19 4.89 0.93
CA SER A 63 -11.13 4.27 1.85
C SER A 63 -12.42 3.85 1.13
N LEU A 64 -12.89 4.58 0.11
CA LEU A 64 -14.00 4.15 -0.74
C LEU A 64 -13.73 2.82 -1.44
N PHE A 65 -12.50 2.54 -1.89
CA PHE A 65 -12.17 1.29 -2.57
C PHE A 65 -12.15 0.10 -1.60
N LEU A 66 -11.60 0.32 -0.40
CA LEU A 66 -11.64 -0.64 0.71
C LEU A 66 -13.07 -0.96 1.13
N PHE A 67 -13.91 0.07 1.30
CA PHE A 67 -15.33 -0.08 1.63
C PHE A 67 -16.16 -0.69 0.50
N TYR A 68 -15.88 -0.36 -0.77
CA TYR A 68 -16.57 -0.94 -1.94
C TYR A 68 -16.33 -2.45 -2.06
N ARG A 69 -15.12 -2.94 -1.76
CA ARG A 69 -14.83 -4.38 -1.66
C ARG A 69 -15.32 -5.03 -0.36
N SER A 70 -15.66 -4.23 0.65
CA SER A 70 -16.14 -4.69 1.96
C SER A 70 -17.68 -4.76 2.04
N ILE A 71 -18.41 -4.44 0.97
CA ILE A 71 -19.85 -4.70 0.88
C ILE A 71 -20.04 -6.22 0.93
N GLY A 72 -20.36 -6.75 2.11
CA GLY A 72 -20.50 -8.18 2.39
C GLY A 72 -19.41 -8.79 3.27
N TRP A 73 -18.45 -8.01 3.79
CA TRP A 73 -17.53 -8.53 4.80
C TRP A 73 -18.26 -8.61 6.15
N ALA A 74 -18.65 -9.81 6.56
CA ALA A 74 -19.49 -10.04 7.74
C ALA A 74 -18.81 -9.77 9.08
N GLY A 75 -17.50 -9.47 9.10
CA GLY A 75 -16.76 -9.22 10.34
C GLY A 75 -16.92 -10.33 11.37
N LEU A 76 -17.05 -11.59 10.92
CA LEU A 76 -17.02 -12.72 11.84
C LEU A 76 -15.57 -12.94 12.23
N ASP A 77 -15.22 -12.38 13.38
CA ASP A 77 -14.15 -12.84 14.26
C ASP A 77 -14.25 -14.36 14.39
N ASP A 78 -13.30 -15.07 13.79
CA ASP A 78 -12.93 -16.41 14.26
C ASP A 78 -11.81 -16.18 15.28
N GLU A 79 -12.23 -16.19 16.55
CA GLU A 79 -11.42 -16.36 17.76
C GLU A 79 -10.52 -17.60 17.68
#